data_AF-A0A8X6LHK1-F1
#
_entry.id   AF-A0A8X6LHK1-F1
#
_cell.length_a   1.000
_cell.length_b   1.000
_cell.length_c   1.000
_cell.angle_alpha   90.00
_cell.angle_beta   90.00
_cell.angle_gamma   90.00
#
_symmetry.space_group_name_H-M   'P 1'
#
loop_
_entity.id
_entity.type
_entity.pdbx_description
1 polymer ?
#
loop_
_entity_poly.entity_id
_entity_poly.type
_entity_poly.pdbx_seq_one_letter_code
_entity_poly.pdbx_strand_id
1 'polypeptide(L)'
;MILDLRDGEAAAYNINVAFEDGSVNEHAFRRWHAKFESGDDSLNNEDRCRSELDVDNGILRVIVQQNSCSTGRDNEEQLGIAPTTISR
;
A
#
# COMPACT_ATOMS: atom_id res chain seq x y z
N MET A 1 13.69 22.36 5.94
CA MET A 1 14.01 22.81 4.58
C MET A 1 13.25 21.89 3.66
N ILE A 2 12.10 22.32 3.14
CA ILE A 2 11.34 21.52 2.16
C ILE A 2 12.07 21.75 0.85
N LEU A 3 12.64 20.70 0.25
CA LEU A 3 13.28 20.80 -1.06
C LEU A 3 12.29 21.36 -2.06
N ASP A 4 12.72 22.41 -2.78
CA ASP A 4 11.89 23.09 -3.77
C ASP A 4 11.48 22.08 -4.85
N LEU A 5 10.25 22.21 -5.35
CA LEU A 5 9.66 21.27 -6.31
C LEU A 5 10.60 21.06 -7.53
N ARG A 6 11.29 22.14 -7.89
CA ARG A 6 12.25 22.28 -8.97
C ARG A 6 13.52 21.43 -8.82
N ASP A 7 13.99 21.20 -7.58
CA ASP A 7 15.19 20.39 -7.33
C ASP A 7 14.90 18.89 -7.54
N GLY A 8 13.69 18.46 -7.18
CA GLY A 8 13.23 17.08 -7.39
C GLY A 8 13.04 16.73 -8.86
N GLU A 9 12.48 17.64 -9.66
CA GLU A 9 12.33 17.46 -11.11
C GLU A 9 13.68 17.39 -11.82
N ALA A 10 14.62 18.29 -11.49
CA ALA A 10 15.94 18.29 -12.08
C ALA A 10 16.73 17.00 -11.77
N ALA A 11 16.62 16.49 -10.54
CA ALA A 11 17.26 15.24 -10.16
C ALA A 11 16.65 14.03 -10.89
N ALA A 12 15.32 13.95 -10.97
CA ALA A 12 14.65 12.88 -11.73
C ALA A 12 15.01 12.92 -13.23
N TYR A 13 15.05 14.12 -13.82
CA TYR A 13 15.49 14.31 -15.21
C TYR A 13 16.92 13.81 -15.44
N ASN A 14 17.87 14.20 -14.58
CA ASN A 14 19.26 13.77 -14.71
C ASN A 14 19.42 12.24 -14.59
N ILE A 15 18.64 11.60 -13.72
CA ILE A 15 18.63 10.14 -13.58
C ILE A 15 18.09 9.50 -14.86
N ASN A 16 16.98 10.01 -15.41
CA ASN A 16 16.41 9.49 -16.65
C ASN A 16 17.35 9.66 -17.86
N VAL A 17 18.12 10.76 -17.92
CA VAL A 17 19.15 10.94 -18.95
C VAL A 17 20.28 9.91 -18.80
N ALA A 18 20.67 9.56 -17.57
CA ALA A 18 21.76 8.63 -17.32
C ALA A 18 21.36 7.15 -17.49
N PHE A 19 20.12 6.80 -17.18
CA PHE A 19 19.66 5.40 -17.06
C PHE A 19 18.61 4.97 -18.07
N GLU A 20 18.10 5.89 -18.91
CA GLU A 20 16.97 5.77 -19.85
C GLU A 20 15.71 6.50 -19.36
N ASP A 21 14.98 7.08 -20.31
CA ASP A 21 13.76 7.83 -20.03
C ASP A 21 12.73 6.94 -19.32
N GLY A 22 12.13 7.48 -18.25
CA GLY A 22 11.18 6.75 -17.41
C GLY A 22 11.79 5.85 -16.32
N SER A 23 13.12 5.86 -16.13
CA SER A 23 13.77 5.12 -15.04
C SER A 23 13.26 5.51 -13.65
N VAL A 24 13.07 6.81 -13.40
CA VAL A 24 12.59 7.36 -12.13
C VAL A 24 11.63 8.52 -12.40
N ASN A 25 10.48 8.53 -11.72
CA ASN A 25 9.61 9.69 -11.68
C ASN A 25 9.89 10.56 -10.43
N GLU A 26 9.50 11.83 -10.48
CA GLU A 26 9.68 12.81 -9.40
C GLU A 26 9.12 12.30 -8.05
N HIS A 27 7.99 11.59 -8.07
CA HIS A 27 7.37 11.03 -6.87
C HIS A 27 8.24 9.95 -6.21
N ALA A 28 8.84 9.07 -7.01
CA ALA A 28 9.78 8.06 -6.55
C ALA A 28 11.04 8.73 -5.99
N PHE A 29 11.60 9.72 -6.69
CA PHE A 29 12.75 10.49 -6.21
C PHE A 29 12.48 11.12 -4.84
N ARG A 30 11.34 11.82 -4.68
CA ARG A 30 10.97 12.45 -3.40
C ARG A 30 10.83 11.44 -2.27
N ARG A 31 10.19 10.29 -2.51
CA ARG A 31 10.04 9.23 -1.50
C ARG A 31 11.40 8.74 -1.04
N TRP A 32 12.30 8.43 -1.98
CA TRP A 32 13.64 7.97 -1.67
C TRP A 32 14.46 9.04 -0.96
N HIS A 33 14.37 10.29 -1.41
CA HIS A 33 15.05 11.41 -0.75
C HIS A 33 14.63 11.57 0.70
N ALA A 34 13.33 11.56 0.98
CA ALA A 34 12.81 11.65 2.35
C ALA A 34 13.25 10.46 3.21
N LYS A 35 13.31 9.25 2.63
CA LYS A 35 13.82 8.05 3.31
C LYS A 35 15.29 8.24 3.72
N PHE A 36 16.12 8.70 2.80
CA PHE A 36 17.54 8.95 3.05
C PHE A 36 17.77 10.10 4.04
N GLU A 37 16.97 11.17 3.97
CA GLU A 37 17.01 12.26 4.96
C GLU A 37 16.63 11.80 6.38
N SER A 38 15.78 10.77 6.50
CA SER A 38 15.42 10.18 7.79
C SER A 38 16.53 9.29 8.38
N GLY A 39 17.63 9.08 7.65
CA GLY A 39 18.75 8.24 8.06
C GLY A 39 18.60 6.76 7.71
N ASP A 40 17.54 6.40 6.96
CA ASP A 40 17.35 5.06 6.43
C ASP A 40 17.93 4.97 5.01
N ASP A 41 19.12 4.38 4.90
CA ASP A 41 19.85 4.13 3.66
C ASP A 41 19.49 2.78 3.01
N SER A 42 18.50 2.06 3.55
CA SER A 42 18.06 0.78 3.02
C SER A 42 17.39 0.96 1.66
N LEU A 43 17.92 0.28 0.65
CA LEU A 43 17.31 0.19 -0.68
C LEU A 43 16.12 -0.80 -0.72
N ASN A 44 15.78 -1.43 0.40
CA ASN A 44 14.60 -2.28 0.46
C ASN A 44 13.35 -1.40 0.43
N ASN A 45 12.41 -1.77 -0.43
CA ASN A 45 11.06 -1.26 -0.31
C ASN A 45 10.47 -1.87 0.97
N GLU A 46 9.97 -1.02 1.88
CA GLU A 46 9.20 -1.47 3.05
C GLU A 46 8.25 -2.57 2.61
N ASP A 47 8.20 -3.66 3.37
CA ASP A 47 7.21 -4.70 3.12
C ASP A 47 5.87 -4.00 2.98
N ARG A 48 5.29 -4.06 1.77
CA ARG A 48 3.95 -3.53 1.51
C ARG A 48 2.98 -4.50 2.16
N CYS A 49 3.04 -4.61 3.48
CA CYS A 49 2.06 -5.32 4.25
C CYS A 49 0.74 -4.67 3.89
N ARG A 50 -0.09 -5.46 3.21
CA ARG A 50 -1.52 -5.21 3.13
C ARG A 50 -1.94 -4.91 4.57
N SER A 51 -2.59 -3.76 4.81
CA SER A 51 -3.12 -3.44 6.13
C SER A 51 -3.70 -4.72 6.71
N GLU A 52 -3.13 -5.21 7.81
CA GLU A 52 -3.64 -6.38 8.49
C GLU A 52 -5.11 -6.05 8.76
N LEU A 53 -6.00 -6.75 8.06
CA LEU A 53 -7.42 -6.57 8.27
C LEU A 53 -7.64 -6.95 9.74
N ASP A 54 -8.12 -6.00 10.53
CA ASP A 54 -8.48 -6.14 11.94
C ASP A 54 -9.72 -7.03 12.11
N VAL A 55 -9.74 -8.15 11.39
CA VAL A 55 -10.83 -9.09 11.35
C VAL A 55 -10.28 -10.40 11.85
N ASP A 56 -10.69 -10.76 13.05
CA ASP A 56 -10.36 -12.03 13.67
C ASP A 56 -10.87 -13.18 12.78
N ASN A 57 -9.93 -13.94 12.21
CA ASN A 57 -10.22 -15.11 11.39
C ASN A 57 -11.02 -16.19 12.14
N GLY A 58 -10.93 -16.23 13.48
CA GLY A 58 -11.76 -17.08 14.33
C GLY A 58 -13.23 -16.70 14.26
N ILE A 59 -13.54 -15.40 14.34
CA ILE A 59 -14.90 -14.87 14.23
C ILE A 59 -15.46 -15.12 12.82
N LEU A 60 -14.67 -14.88 11.77
CA LEU A 60 -15.08 -15.19 10.40
C LEU A 60 -15.40 -16.66 10.19
N ARG A 61 -14.59 -17.57 10.74
CA ARG A 61 -14.85 -19.01 10.62
C ARG A 61 -16.13 -19.43 11.32
N VAL A 62 -16.41 -18.88 12.51
CA VAL A 62 -17.67 -19.15 13.24
C VAL A 62 -18.87 -18.68 12.43
N ILE A 63 -18.80 -17.48 11.85
CA ILE A 63 -19.91 -16.91 11.09
C ILE A 63 -20.13 -17.67 9.78
N VAL A 64 -19.08 -17.98 9.02
CA VAL A 64 -19.20 -18.81 7.80
C VAL A 64 -19.80 -20.18 8.11
N GLN A 65 -19.43 -20.78 9.24
CA GLN A 65 -19.93 -22.09 9.63
C GLN A 65 -21.39 -22.06 10.13
N GLN A 66 -21.84 -20.94 10.72
CA GLN A 66 -23.25 -20.74 11.09
C GLN A 66 -24.13 -20.27 9.91
N ASN A 67 -23.55 -19.52 8.97
CA ASN A 67 -24.21 -18.94 7.79
C ASN A 67 -24.00 -19.77 6.52
N SER A 68 -23.80 -21.10 6.63
CA SER A 68 -23.58 -21.98 5.46
C SER A 68 -24.75 -22.00 4.45
N CYS A 69 -25.86 -21.33 4.75
CA CYS A 69 -27.02 -21.14 3.87
C CYS A 69 -27.33 -19.65 3.55
N SER A 70 -26.55 -18.69 4.05
CA SER A 70 -26.83 -17.25 3.91
C SER A 70 -26.02 -16.66 2.76
N THR A 71 -26.73 -16.04 1.81
CA THR A 71 -26.13 -15.34 0.68
C THR A 71 -25.17 -14.25 1.17
N GLY A 72 -24.09 -13.98 0.43
CA GLY A 72 -23.03 -13.03 0.86
C GLY A 72 -23.49 -11.62 1.25
N ARG A 73 -24.73 -11.23 0.90
CA ARG A 73 -25.38 -9.98 1.34
C ARG A 73 -25.88 -10.03 2.79
N ASP A 74 -26.30 -11.18 3.28
CA ASP A 74 -26.82 -11.35 4.64
C ASP A 74 -25.70 -11.23 5.69
N ASN A 75 -24.46 -11.51 5.30
CA ASN A 75 -23.28 -11.41 6.17
C ASN A 75 -22.78 -9.97 6.32
N GLU A 76 -23.11 -9.06 5.41
CA GLU A 76 -22.67 -7.66 5.44
C GLU A 76 -23.30 -6.90 6.61
N GLU A 77 -24.60 -7.11 6.84
CA GLU A 77 -25.35 -6.51 7.97
C GLU A 77 -24.86 -7.04 9.33
N GLN A 78 -24.39 -8.29 9.37
CA GLN A 78 -24.00 -8.96 10.61
C GLN A 78 -22.55 -8.68 11.02
N LEU A 79 -21.69 -8.36 10.05
CA LEU A 79 -20.25 -8.16 10.27
C LEU A 79 -19.77 -6.72 10.07
N GLY A 80 -20.54 -5.86 9.38
CA GLY A 80 -20.07 -4.54 8.98
C GLY A 80 -18.89 -4.58 8.00
N ILE A 81 -18.66 -5.74 7.38
CA ILE A 81 -17.56 -5.99 6.45
C ILE A 81 -18.15 -6.16 5.05
N ALA A 82 -17.61 -5.44 4.07
CA ALA A 82 -18.04 -5.56 2.68
C ALA A 82 -17.85 -7.00 2.17
N PRO A 83 -18.80 -7.54 1.36
CA PRO A 83 -18.76 -8.92 0.87
C PRO A 83 -17.54 -9.24 0.00
N THR A 84 -16.86 -8.22 -0.52
CA THR A 84 -15.57 -8.32 -1.24
C THR A 84 -14.41 -8.75 -0.35
N THR A 85 -14.56 -8.70 0.98
CA THR A 85 -13.57 -9.17 1.96
C THR A 85 -13.74 -10.67 2.24
N ILE A 86 -14.96 -11.20 2.08
CA ILE A 86 -15.31 -12.60 2.34
C ILE A 86 -14.91 -13.49 1.15
N SER A 87 -14.89 -12.96 -0.07
CA SER A 87 -14.36 -13.65 -1.25
C SER A 87 -12.87 -13.37 -1.45
N ARG A 88 -12.01 -14.31 -1.01
CA ARG A 88 -10.63 -14.43 -1.50
C ARG A 88 -10.25 -15.89 -1.72
#